data_AF-A0A2T7Q718-F1
#
_entry.id   AF-A0A2T7Q718-F1
#
_cell.length_a   1.000
_cell.length_b   1.000
_cell.length_c   1.000
_cell.angle_alpha   90.00
_cell.angle_beta   90.00
_cell.angle_gamma   90.00
#
_symmetry.space_group_name_H-M   'P 1'
#
loop_
_entity.id
_entity.type
_entity.pdbx_description
1 polymer ?
#
loop_
_entity_poly.entity_id
_entity_poly.type
_entity_poly.pdbx_seq_one_letter_code
_entity_poly.pdbx_strand_id
1 'polypeptide(L)'
;MKRNLFVIIFLLLIWFNTTAQLSVNYTLSFPALKEHTYRVSMEVSGLKTDSLVLVLPNWMPGYYQLMNYAGNVKNFVAGTTNNKNLRVTKNDKLSWKINTTGAKTIIAEYDIVTSREFVANSYVDEERAYLIPGNSFMYIEGKPAVAPVVKINIPHNWQVATGLKKIKNGVFKADDFDILYDCPILMGNLEGIRDFKVRGINHRFIGYKTGNFDEALFAENLQKIVMVASDIIGEIPYEEYTFIPVGPGPGGIEHLNNTTFGFDGASLSTRDGQLRMYAFLAHEYFHHYNVKRIRPVELGPFDYANGNRTTQLWISEGLTVYYEYLIVKRAGLADDNQLLNYFEGNINSFENDPGREYQSLIESSYQTWEEGPFGKKPGAEDRSISYYEKGPLVGLLLDFEIRNATSNKHSLDDVMRRLYNVYYKEKQRGFTDAEFRYVCETIAGKSLEDFFRYIYTAEDLDYNKYLAYAGLKVEEQHMNNKRQLKFVKIPDAGKLQQDIYNSWAGN
;
A
#
# COMPACT_ATOMS: atom_id res chain seq x y z
N MET A 1 -26.64 1.99 79.63
CA MET A 1 -25.26 1.44 79.65
C MET A 1 -24.96 0.84 78.29
N LYS A 2 -23.88 1.31 77.67
CA LYS A 2 -23.42 0.99 76.31
C LYS A 2 -22.85 -0.43 76.25
N ARG A 3 -23.16 -1.22 75.21
CA ARG A 3 -22.36 -2.40 74.81
C ARG A 3 -21.98 -2.26 73.35
N ASN A 4 -20.67 -2.28 73.14
CA ASN A 4 -19.97 -1.98 71.90
C ASN A 4 -20.21 -3.06 70.83
N LEU A 5 -20.51 -2.62 69.62
CA LEU A 5 -20.55 -3.44 68.41
C LEU A 5 -19.12 -3.48 67.83
N PHE A 6 -18.46 -4.64 67.88
CA PHE A 6 -17.19 -4.87 67.19
C PHE A 6 -17.47 -5.15 65.72
N VAL A 7 -17.13 -4.20 64.84
CA VAL A 7 -17.11 -4.39 63.39
C VAL A 7 -15.73 -4.93 63.02
N ILE A 8 -15.68 -6.17 62.54
CA ILE A 8 -14.48 -6.77 61.95
C ILE A 8 -14.43 -6.34 60.50
N ILE A 9 -13.49 -5.45 60.15
CA ILE A 9 -13.21 -5.06 58.77
C ILE A 9 -12.23 -6.10 58.18
N PHE A 10 -12.70 -6.91 57.24
CA PHE A 10 -11.85 -7.76 56.41
C PHE A 10 -11.17 -6.91 55.34
N LEU A 11 -9.87 -6.66 55.48
CA LEU A 11 -9.02 -6.11 54.43
C LEU A 11 -8.63 -7.23 53.45
N LEU A 12 -9.33 -7.29 52.31
CA LEU A 12 -8.93 -8.09 51.15
C LEU A 12 -7.73 -7.40 50.49
N LEU A 13 -6.52 -7.89 50.78
CA LEU A 13 -5.31 -7.60 50.02
C LEU A 13 -5.43 -8.27 48.65
N ILE A 14 -5.85 -7.52 47.63
CA ILE A 14 -5.74 -7.94 46.23
C ILE A 14 -4.26 -7.83 45.84
N TRP A 15 -3.58 -8.97 45.82
CA TRP A 15 -2.25 -9.07 45.22
C TRP A 15 -2.41 -9.00 43.69
N PHE A 16 -2.19 -7.82 43.11
CA PHE A 16 -1.92 -7.71 41.68
C PHE A 16 -0.57 -8.36 41.41
N ASN A 17 -0.57 -9.61 40.96
CA ASN A 17 0.59 -10.20 40.31
C ASN A 17 0.83 -9.42 39.02
N THR A 18 1.74 -8.45 39.05
CA THR A 18 2.30 -7.82 37.85
C THR A 18 3.15 -8.85 37.11
N THR A 19 2.51 -9.76 36.37
CA THR A 19 3.26 -10.57 35.41
C THR A 19 3.81 -9.64 34.36
N ALA A 20 5.14 -9.56 34.23
CA ALA A 20 5.77 -8.78 33.18
C ALA A 20 5.19 -9.18 31.82
N GLN A 21 4.56 -8.22 31.14
CA GLN A 21 4.03 -8.40 29.79
C GLN A 21 5.21 -8.52 28.82
N LEU A 22 5.08 -9.39 27.82
CA LEU A 22 6.07 -9.51 26.76
C LEU A 22 6.22 -8.17 26.06
N SER A 23 7.44 -7.67 25.93
CA SER A 23 7.73 -6.40 25.25
C SER A 23 8.90 -6.56 24.29
N VAL A 24 8.84 -5.79 23.20
CA VAL A 24 9.89 -5.75 22.18
C VAL A 24 10.31 -4.30 21.98
N ASN A 25 11.61 -4.04 22.14
CA ASN A 25 12.21 -2.72 21.93
C ASN A 25 13.35 -2.83 20.93
N TYR A 26 13.36 -1.99 19.91
CA TYR A 26 14.45 -1.88 18.95
C TYR A 26 15.30 -0.64 19.20
N THR A 27 16.60 -0.75 18.96
CA THR A 27 17.51 0.38 18.79
C THR A 27 18.20 0.26 17.43
N LEU A 28 18.02 1.26 16.59
CA LEU A 28 18.76 1.44 15.33
C LEU A 28 20.01 2.30 15.57
N SER A 29 21.12 1.89 14.98
CA SER A 29 22.39 2.63 15.01
C SER A 29 23.13 2.50 13.68
N PHE A 30 23.97 3.48 13.35
CA PHE A 30 24.57 3.63 12.03
C PHE A 30 26.10 3.76 12.12
N PRO A 31 26.80 2.72 12.60
CA PRO A 31 28.25 2.78 12.80
C PRO A 31 29.07 2.75 11.50
N ALA A 32 28.45 2.38 10.37
CA ALA A 32 29.12 2.02 9.13
C ALA A 32 28.33 2.49 7.88
N LEU A 33 27.90 3.76 7.89
CA LEU A 33 27.13 4.35 6.78
C LEU A 33 27.88 4.31 5.45
N LYS A 34 29.20 4.53 5.48
CA LYS A 34 30.07 4.49 4.30
C LYS A 34 30.16 3.09 3.67
N GLU A 35 29.98 2.06 4.49
CA GLU A 35 29.91 0.66 4.09
C GLU A 35 28.47 0.20 3.82
N HIS A 36 27.52 1.14 3.67
CA HIS A 36 26.10 0.87 3.43
C HIS A 36 25.47 -0.08 4.45
N THR A 37 25.92 -0.01 5.71
CA THR A 37 25.55 -0.95 6.76
C THR A 37 25.04 -0.23 8.01
N TYR A 38 23.95 -0.75 8.58
CA TYR A 38 23.42 -0.28 9.87
C TYR A 38 23.15 -1.46 10.81
N ARG A 39 23.04 -1.17 12.10
CA ARG A 39 22.86 -2.17 13.16
C ARG A 39 21.51 -2.04 13.84
N VAL A 40 20.88 -3.18 14.04
CA VAL A 40 19.64 -3.33 14.81
C VAL A 40 19.94 -4.10 16.09
N SER A 41 19.47 -3.56 17.21
CA SER A 41 19.48 -4.23 18.52
C SER A 41 18.04 -4.43 18.96
N MET A 42 17.61 -5.67 19.15
CA MET A 42 16.27 -6.08 19.56
C MET A 42 16.32 -6.62 21.00
N GLU A 43 15.74 -5.88 21.93
CA GLU A 43 15.50 -6.36 23.29
C GLU A 43 14.12 -7.01 23.39
N VAL A 44 14.09 -8.24 23.89
CA VAL A 44 12.85 -8.96 24.22
C VAL A 44 12.81 -9.23 25.71
N SER A 45 11.81 -8.67 26.38
CA SER A 45 11.62 -8.75 27.84
C SER A 45 10.32 -9.47 28.19
N GLY A 46 10.24 -10.07 29.38
CA GLY A 46 9.06 -10.82 29.82
C GLY A 46 8.99 -12.25 29.28
N LEU A 47 10.13 -12.83 28.91
CA LEU A 47 10.22 -14.19 28.38
C LEU A 47 9.87 -15.26 29.44
N LYS A 48 9.16 -16.29 28.98
CA LYS A 48 8.73 -17.45 29.77
C LYS A 48 9.10 -18.79 29.14
N THR A 49 9.94 -18.77 28.10
CA THR A 49 10.33 -19.94 27.31
C THR A 49 11.84 -20.11 27.35
N ASP A 50 12.31 -21.37 27.26
CA ASP A 50 13.74 -21.71 27.21
C ASP A 50 14.36 -21.55 25.82
N SER A 51 13.52 -21.31 24.81
CA SER A 51 13.94 -20.90 23.48
C SER A 51 12.94 -19.95 22.84
N LEU A 52 13.40 -19.17 21.87
CA LEU A 52 12.55 -18.38 20.98
C LEU A 52 13.11 -18.39 19.56
N VAL A 53 12.24 -18.18 18.57
CA VAL A 53 12.59 -18.03 17.16
C VAL A 53 12.31 -16.60 16.74
N LEU A 54 13.32 -15.93 16.18
CA LEU A 54 13.18 -14.64 15.54
C LEU A 54 13.13 -14.82 14.03
N VAL A 55 12.17 -14.17 13.38
CA VAL A 55 11.92 -14.28 11.94
C VAL A 55 12.04 -12.90 11.32
N LEU A 56 12.74 -12.79 10.18
CA LEU A 56 12.69 -11.61 9.34
C LEU A 56 11.72 -11.84 8.18
N PRO A 57 10.82 -10.89 7.86
CA PRO A 57 9.99 -10.97 6.66
C PRO A 57 10.82 -11.23 5.39
N ASN A 58 10.20 -11.89 4.43
CA ASN A 58 10.80 -12.21 3.13
C ASN A 58 10.24 -11.33 2.00
N TRP A 59 9.22 -10.52 2.28
CA TRP A 59 8.58 -9.59 1.35
C TRP A 59 7.89 -8.48 2.17
N MET A 60 7.27 -7.52 1.49
CA MET A 60 6.49 -6.46 2.13
C MET A 60 5.15 -6.25 1.39
N PRO A 61 4.04 -5.99 2.12
CA PRO A 61 2.78 -5.56 1.52
C PRO A 61 2.99 -4.40 0.54
N GLY A 62 2.32 -4.44 -0.61
CA GLY A 62 2.51 -3.51 -1.73
C GLY A 62 3.60 -3.94 -2.74
N TYR A 63 4.44 -4.92 -2.41
CA TYR A 63 5.42 -5.48 -3.33
C TYR A 63 5.37 -7.01 -3.36
N TYR A 64 4.57 -7.58 -4.28
CA TYR A 64 4.26 -9.01 -4.38
C TYR A 64 5.40 -9.85 -4.99
N GLN A 65 6.60 -9.73 -4.42
CA GLN A 65 7.79 -10.49 -4.79
C GLN A 65 8.57 -10.91 -3.53
N LEU A 66 9.19 -12.09 -3.57
CA LEU A 66 10.09 -12.53 -2.51
C LEU A 66 11.44 -11.82 -2.64
N MET A 67 11.85 -11.15 -1.58
CA MET A 67 12.98 -10.23 -1.54
C MET A 67 14.24 -10.81 -0.88
N ASN A 68 14.13 -11.92 -0.14
CA ASN A 68 15.24 -12.55 0.58
C ASN A 68 15.99 -11.58 1.50
N TYR A 69 15.25 -10.76 2.27
CA TYR A 69 15.84 -9.76 3.18
C TYR A 69 16.83 -10.38 4.17
N ALA A 70 16.60 -11.62 4.62
CA ALA A 70 17.49 -12.34 5.52
C ALA A 70 18.90 -12.60 4.96
N GLY A 71 19.10 -12.53 3.63
CA GLY A 71 20.41 -12.61 3.00
C GLY A 71 21.35 -11.45 3.35
N ASN A 72 20.77 -10.30 3.72
CA ASN A 72 21.49 -9.07 4.06
C ASN A 72 21.89 -9.00 5.54
N VAL A 73 21.41 -9.93 6.37
CA VAL A 73 21.74 -9.99 7.79
C VAL A 73 23.14 -10.54 8.01
N LYS A 74 23.98 -9.80 8.73
CA LYS A 74 25.34 -10.17 9.15
C LYS A 74 25.50 -10.05 10.66
N ASN A 75 26.55 -10.68 11.19
CA ASN A 75 26.99 -10.53 12.58
C ASN A 75 25.90 -10.76 13.63
N PHE A 76 24.96 -11.68 13.37
CA PHE A 76 23.88 -11.97 14.29
C PHE A 76 24.43 -12.61 15.58
N VAL A 77 24.15 -11.98 16.71
CA VAL A 77 24.49 -12.47 18.06
C VAL A 77 23.31 -12.27 19.01
N ALA A 78 23.30 -13.03 20.11
CA ALA A 78 22.32 -12.84 21.17
C ALA A 78 22.97 -13.01 22.55
N GLY A 79 22.51 -12.21 23.51
CA GLY A 79 23.00 -12.22 24.88
C GLY A 79 21.91 -11.88 25.89
N THR A 80 22.23 -12.01 27.17
CA THR A 80 21.41 -11.48 28.28
C THR A 80 21.83 -10.05 28.61
N THR A 81 21.04 -9.33 29.42
CA THR A 81 21.37 -7.99 29.91
C THR A 81 22.67 -7.93 30.72
N ASN A 82 23.16 -9.07 31.22
CA ASN A 82 24.41 -9.18 31.97
C ASN A 82 25.58 -9.61 31.06
N ASN A 83 25.47 -9.41 29.74
CA ASN A 83 26.47 -9.75 28.72
C ASN A 83 26.85 -11.24 28.65
N LYS A 84 26.03 -12.14 29.21
CA LYS A 84 26.19 -13.59 28.97
C LYS A 84 25.71 -13.92 27.55
N ASN A 85 26.61 -14.44 26.71
CA ASN A 85 26.28 -14.90 25.36
C ASN A 85 25.29 -16.08 25.39
N LEU A 86 24.33 -16.05 24.48
CA LEU A 86 23.35 -17.10 24.26
C LEU A 86 23.66 -17.86 22.98
N ARG A 87 23.36 -19.16 22.97
CA ARG A 87 23.54 -19.96 21.76
C ARG A 87 22.49 -19.59 20.73
N VAL A 88 22.96 -19.20 19.55
CA VAL A 88 22.14 -18.95 18.37
C VAL A 88 22.40 -20.03 17.33
N THR A 89 21.34 -20.51 16.68
CA THR A 89 21.43 -21.36 15.49
C THR A 89 20.51 -20.80 14.41
N LYS A 90 20.99 -20.70 13.18
CA LYS A 90 20.13 -20.41 12.04
C LYS A 90 19.12 -21.56 11.89
N ASN A 91 17.83 -21.25 11.99
CA ASN A 91 16.76 -22.24 12.02
C ASN A 91 16.28 -22.59 10.60
N ASP A 92 16.18 -21.59 9.73
CA ASP A 92 15.96 -21.74 8.29
C ASP A 92 16.54 -20.53 7.52
N LYS A 93 16.09 -20.28 6.28
CA LYS A 93 16.57 -19.16 5.46
C LYS A 93 16.25 -17.78 6.06
N LEU A 94 15.15 -17.66 6.80
CA LEU A 94 14.54 -16.42 7.30
C LEU A 94 14.63 -16.26 8.83
N SER A 95 14.98 -17.32 9.57
CA SER A 95 14.84 -17.33 11.02
C SER A 95 16.07 -17.81 11.82
N TRP A 96 16.15 -17.33 13.06
CA TRP A 96 17.20 -17.64 14.03
C TRP A 96 16.58 -18.13 15.32
N LYS A 97 17.03 -19.30 15.80
CA LYS A 97 16.62 -19.87 17.09
C LYS A 97 17.64 -19.50 18.15
N ILE A 98 17.16 -18.96 19.26
CA ILE A 98 17.96 -18.54 20.42
C ILE A 98 17.58 -19.42 21.60
N ASN A 99 18.57 -20.04 22.26
CA ASN A 99 18.37 -20.70 23.55
C ASN A 99 18.50 -19.65 24.67
N THR A 100 17.40 -19.36 25.35
CA THR A 100 17.35 -18.29 26.37
C THR A 100 18.01 -18.72 27.68
N THR A 101 18.16 -20.03 27.92
CA THR A 101 18.64 -20.59 29.19
C THR A 101 17.87 -20.06 30.42
N GLY A 102 16.55 -19.83 30.25
CA GLY A 102 15.67 -19.30 31.29
C GLY A 102 15.73 -17.79 31.51
N ALA A 103 16.51 -17.05 30.71
CA ALA A 103 16.60 -15.60 30.79
C ALA A 103 15.24 -14.93 30.56
N LYS A 104 14.93 -13.93 31.39
CA LYS A 104 13.69 -13.13 31.28
C LYS A 104 13.76 -12.03 30.24
N THR A 105 14.99 -11.57 29.96
CA THR A 105 15.29 -10.57 28.95
C THR A 105 16.51 -11.02 28.15
N ILE A 106 16.42 -10.88 26.83
CA ILE A 106 17.52 -11.12 25.90
C ILE A 106 17.65 -9.94 24.95
N ILE A 107 18.87 -9.74 24.44
CA ILE A 107 19.20 -8.75 23.42
C ILE A 107 19.75 -9.53 22.22
N ALA A 108 19.12 -9.38 21.07
CA ALA A 108 19.61 -9.89 19.80
C ALA A 108 20.14 -8.71 18.97
N GLU A 109 21.36 -8.82 18.44
CA GLU A 109 22.00 -7.77 17.66
C GLU A 109 22.41 -8.32 16.30
N TYR A 110 22.21 -7.52 15.26
CA TYR A 110 22.58 -7.90 13.90
C TYR A 110 22.79 -6.67 13.01
N ASP A 111 23.59 -6.85 11.98
CA ASP A 111 23.85 -5.84 10.96
C ASP A 111 23.02 -6.12 9.72
N ILE A 112 22.55 -5.07 9.06
CA ILE A 112 21.92 -5.12 7.75
C ILE A 112 22.82 -4.43 6.75
N VAL A 113 23.31 -5.19 5.77
CA VAL A 113 24.08 -4.66 4.64
C VAL A 113 23.12 -4.30 3.51
N THR A 114 23.15 -3.06 3.07
CA THR A 114 22.32 -2.56 1.97
C THR A 114 23.15 -2.46 0.69
N SER A 115 22.53 -2.78 -0.46
CA SER A 115 23.27 -2.87 -1.73
C SER A 115 22.49 -2.39 -2.96
N ARG A 116 21.20 -2.11 -2.82
CA ARG A 116 20.33 -1.70 -3.92
C ARG A 116 19.40 -0.59 -3.46
N GLU A 117 19.55 0.57 -4.07
CA GLU A 117 18.61 1.67 -3.94
C GLU A 117 17.32 1.34 -4.70
N PHE A 118 16.25 1.06 -3.97
CA PHE A 118 14.95 0.73 -4.54
C PHE A 118 13.86 0.97 -3.49
N VAL A 119 12.67 1.43 -3.89
CA VAL A 119 11.57 1.78 -2.98
C VAL A 119 11.11 0.64 -2.07
N ALA A 120 11.33 -0.63 -2.43
CA ALA A 120 11.02 -1.80 -1.61
C ALA A 120 12.25 -2.45 -0.91
N ASN A 121 13.38 -1.74 -0.83
CA ASN A 121 14.59 -2.17 -0.10
C ASN A 121 15.11 -1.07 0.81
N SER A 122 15.68 -1.45 1.96
CA SER A 122 16.44 -0.48 2.76
C SER A 122 17.72 -0.10 2.04
N TYR A 123 18.11 1.16 2.16
CA TYR A 123 19.35 1.70 1.65
C TYR A 123 19.87 2.79 2.60
N VAL A 124 21.16 2.71 2.95
CA VAL A 124 21.82 3.71 3.80
C VAL A 124 23.14 4.13 3.18
N ASP A 125 23.47 5.42 3.30
CA ASP A 125 24.76 5.99 2.94
C ASP A 125 25.09 7.19 3.85
N GLU A 126 26.13 7.94 3.53
CA GLU A 126 26.54 9.11 4.32
C GLU A 126 25.58 10.32 4.20
N GLU A 127 24.58 10.28 3.31
CA GLU A 127 23.64 11.37 3.06
C GLU A 127 22.24 11.09 3.62
N ARG A 128 21.82 9.82 3.65
CA ARG A 128 20.49 9.39 4.12
C ARG A 128 20.44 7.94 4.58
N ALA A 129 19.36 7.61 5.27
CA ALA A 129 18.94 6.24 5.54
C ALA A 129 17.44 6.08 5.22
N TYR A 130 17.14 5.27 4.22
CA TYR A 130 15.78 4.82 3.90
C TYR A 130 15.63 3.37 4.37
N LEU A 131 14.74 3.12 5.32
CA LEU A 131 14.58 1.81 5.95
C LEU A 131 13.20 1.25 5.70
N ILE A 132 13.16 0.05 5.13
CA ILE A 132 11.96 -0.78 5.02
C ILE A 132 11.85 -1.61 6.30
N PRO A 133 10.80 -1.45 7.12
CA PRO A 133 10.77 -2.09 8.43
C PRO A 133 10.74 -3.63 8.33
N GLY A 134 10.11 -4.20 7.30
CA GLY A 134 10.16 -5.64 7.02
C GLY A 134 11.55 -6.17 6.65
N ASN A 135 12.44 -5.29 6.17
CA ASN A 135 13.84 -5.60 5.91
C ASN A 135 14.72 -5.43 7.17
N SER A 136 14.28 -4.65 8.15
CA SER A 136 15.08 -4.26 9.32
C SER A 136 14.72 -5.02 10.61
N PHE A 137 13.44 -5.25 10.88
CA PHE A 137 12.96 -5.65 12.20
C PHE A 137 12.47 -7.09 12.21
N MET A 138 13.19 -7.98 12.89
CA MET A 138 12.74 -9.35 13.13
C MET A 138 11.64 -9.39 14.17
N TYR A 139 10.61 -10.22 13.99
CA TYR A 139 9.57 -10.45 14.99
C TYR A 139 9.74 -11.80 15.68
N ILE A 140 9.05 -12.00 16.81
CA ILE A 140 9.01 -13.29 17.50
C ILE A 140 7.99 -14.18 16.78
N GLU A 141 8.41 -15.37 16.36
CA GLU A 141 7.53 -16.33 15.67
C GLU A 141 6.22 -16.54 16.46
N GLY A 142 5.09 -16.47 15.75
CA GLY A 142 3.76 -16.62 16.32
C GLY A 142 3.28 -15.46 17.20
N LYS A 143 3.99 -14.33 17.27
CA LYS A 143 3.62 -13.17 18.11
C LYS A 143 3.66 -11.81 17.36
N PRO A 144 3.01 -11.67 16.20
CA PRO A 144 2.99 -10.40 15.46
C PRO A 144 2.20 -9.28 16.17
N ALA A 145 1.32 -9.61 17.11
CA ALA A 145 0.50 -8.64 17.85
C ALA A 145 1.23 -7.90 19.00
N VAL A 146 2.54 -8.14 19.20
CA VAL A 146 3.31 -7.43 20.25
C VAL A 146 3.65 -6.03 19.76
N ALA A 147 3.17 -5.00 20.47
CA ALA A 147 3.46 -3.60 20.17
C ALA A 147 4.96 -3.26 20.32
N PRO A 148 5.69 -2.96 19.22
CA PRO A 148 7.10 -2.64 19.30
C PRO A 148 7.36 -1.15 19.53
N VAL A 149 8.42 -0.85 20.26
CA VAL A 149 8.99 0.50 20.37
C VAL A 149 10.29 0.57 19.58
N VAL A 150 10.44 1.59 18.74
CA VAL A 150 11.64 1.80 17.93
C VAL A 150 12.36 3.06 18.40
N LYS A 151 13.56 2.88 18.93
CA LYS A 151 14.52 3.95 19.20
C LYS A 151 15.50 4.05 18.04
N ILE A 152 15.78 5.26 17.60
CA ILE A 152 16.74 5.56 16.54
C ILE A 152 17.83 6.44 17.11
N ASN A 153 19.08 5.99 17.02
CA ASN A 153 20.24 6.84 17.25
C ASN A 153 20.51 7.63 15.96
N ILE A 154 19.79 8.75 15.82
CA ILE A 154 19.76 9.57 14.61
C ILE A 154 21.17 10.11 14.27
N PRO A 155 21.74 9.79 13.09
CA PRO A 155 23.02 10.33 12.63
C PRO A 155 22.92 11.83 12.34
N HIS A 156 24.01 12.57 12.53
CA HIS A 156 24.18 13.95 12.07
C HIS A 156 23.02 14.94 12.37
N ASN A 157 22.20 14.65 13.39
CA ASN A 157 20.94 15.36 13.67
C ASN A 157 19.95 15.40 12.49
N TRP A 158 19.96 14.37 11.64
CA TRP A 158 19.03 14.23 10.52
C TRP A 158 17.57 14.35 10.93
N GLN A 159 16.76 14.83 9.98
CA GLN A 159 15.31 14.78 10.11
C GLN A 159 14.83 13.34 9.89
N VAL A 160 13.64 13.02 10.40
CA VAL A 160 13.01 11.70 10.25
C VAL A 160 11.61 11.88 9.70
N ALA A 161 11.32 11.25 8.56
CA ALA A 161 9.99 11.14 7.96
C ALA A 161 9.51 9.69 8.06
N THR A 162 8.36 9.48 8.69
CA THR A 162 7.73 8.16 8.88
C THR A 162 6.26 8.33 9.25
N GLY A 163 5.45 7.30 8.98
CA GLY A 163 4.08 7.17 9.48
C GLY A 163 3.97 6.72 10.95
N LEU A 164 5.07 6.32 11.59
CA LEU A 164 5.04 5.84 12.98
C LEU A 164 4.64 6.92 13.98
N LYS A 165 3.91 6.52 15.02
CA LYS A 165 3.55 7.41 16.13
C LYS A 165 4.78 7.81 16.94
N LYS A 166 5.13 9.09 16.90
CA LYS A 166 6.24 9.67 17.68
C LYS A 166 5.89 9.76 19.16
N ILE A 167 6.72 9.17 20.02
CA ILE A 167 6.65 9.35 21.48
C ILE A 167 7.47 10.58 21.88
N LYS A 168 8.70 10.64 21.40
CA LYS A 168 9.65 11.75 21.59
C LYS A 168 10.68 11.74 20.48
N ASN A 169 11.61 12.69 20.48
CA ASN A 169 12.64 12.72 19.44
C ASN A 169 13.43 11.40 19.37
N GLY A 170 13.51 10.80 18.18
CA GLY A 170 14.16 9.52 17.94
C GLY A 170 13.49 8.30 18.59
N VAL A 171 12.26 8.40 19.11
CA VAL A 171 11.54 7.26 19.69
C VAL A 171 10.11 7.21 19.18
N PHE A 172 9.77 6.08 18.59
CA PHE A 172 8.51 5.81 17.90
C PHE A 172 7.87 4.53 18.43
N LYS A 173 6.58 4.36 18.20
CA LYS A 173 5.87 3.11 18.49
C LYS A 173 4.94 2.71 17.36
N ALA A 174 4.70 1.41 17.27
CA ALA A 174 3.61 0.82 16.50
C ALA A 174 2.71 0.04 17.46
N ASP A 175 1.45 -0.16 17.07
CA ASP A 175 0.49 -0.92 17.88
C ASP A 175 0.70 -2.44 17.75
N ASP A 176 1.29 -2.89 16.64
CA ASP A 176 1.74 -4.26 16.37
C ASP A 176 2.81 -4.28 15.25
N PHE A 177 3.23 -5.47 14.82
CA PHE A 177 4.19 -5.61 13.72
C PHE A 177 3.62 -5.28 12.35
N ASP A 178 2.32 -5.44 12.11
CA ASP A 178 1.71 -5.07 10.83
C ASP A 178 1.79 -3.55 10.64
N ILE A 179 1.50 -2.78 11.69
CA ILE A 179 1.67 -1.32 11.71
C ILE A 179 3.14 -0.92 11.61
N LEU A 180 4.07 -1.64 12.27
CA LEU A 180 5.50 -1.36 12.12
C LEU A 180 5.95 -1.58 10.66
N TYR A 181 5.55 -2.69 10.05
CA TYR A 181 5.91 -3.03 8.67
C TYR A 181 5.29 -2.12 7.62
N ASP A 182 4.23 -1.41 7.98
CA ASP A 182 3.57 -0.44 7.12
C ASP A 182 4.08 1.01 7.30
N CYS A 183 5.17 1.23 8.04
CA CYS A 183 5.70 2.57 8.25
C CYS A 183 7.20 2.66 7.94
N PRO A 184 7.58 2.84 6.66
CA PRO A 184 8.95 3.15 6.30
C PRO A 184 9.52 4.36 7.05
N ILE A 185 10.84 4.39 7.13
CA ILE A 185 11.57 5.44 7.84
C ILE A 185 12.60 6.03 6.88
N LEU A 186 12.40 7.28 6.48
CA LEU A 186 13.41 8.05 5.76
C LEU A 186 14.09 9.03 6.72
N MET A 187 15.41 9.05 6.70
CA MET A 187 16.24 9.97 7.47
C MET A 187 17.29 10.61 6.58
N GLY A 188 17.59 11.88 6.81
CA GLY A 188 18.60 12.60 6.05
C GLY A 188 18.46 14.11 6.25
N ASN A 189 19.10 14.85 5.35
CA ASN A 189 18.75 16.25 5.12
C ASN A 189 17.49 16.25 4.26
N LEU A 190 16.33 16.47 4.88
CA LEU A 190 15.04 16.36 4.21
C LEU A 190 14.48 17.73 3.87
N GLU A 191 13.97 17.84 2.65
CA GLU A 191 13.32 18.98 2.07
C GLU A 191 11.82 18.68 1.97
N GLY A 192 10.98 19.71 1.99
CA GLY A 192 9.55 19.53 1.94
C GLY A 192 8.84 20.82 1.56
N ILE A 193 7.60 20.67 1.11
CA ILE A 193 6.74 21.82 0.81
C ILE A 193 5.96 22.21 2.07
N ARG A 194 5.18 23.30 1.97
CA ARG A 194 4.27 23.70 3.03
C ARG A 194 3.18 22.65 3.27
N ASP A 195 3.00 22.24 4.52
CA ASP A 195 1.87 21.42 4.98
C ASP A 195 0.52 22.01 4.56
N PHE A 196 -0.42 21.14 4.18
CA PHE A 196 -1.79 21.50 3.85
C PHE A 196 -2.79 20.61 4.58
N LYS A 197 -4.07 21.02 4.59
CA LYS A 197 -5.13 20.28 5.26
C LYS A 197 -6.27 19.92 4.33
N VAL A 198 -6.81 18.72 4.51
CA VAL A 198 -8.06 18.27 3.88
C VAL A 198 -8.98 17.80 4.99
N ARG A 199 -10.20 18.36 5.04
CA ARG A 199 -11.19 18.08 6.11
C ARG A 199 -10.62 18.20 7.54
N GLY A 200 -9.68 19.13 7.74
CA GLY A 200 -9.01 19.39 9.02
C GLY A 200 -7.80 18.51 9.33
N ILE A 201 -7.54 17.46 8.55
CA ILE A 201 -6.43 16.51 8.73
C ILE A 201 -5.16 17.01 8.05
N ASN A 202 -4.02 16.89 8.73
CA ASN A 202 -2.73 17.38 8.24
C ASN A 202 -2.15 16.44 7.17
N HIS A 203 -1.59 17.04 6.12
CA HIS A 203 -0.87 16.35 5.06
C HIS A 203 0.49 17.02 4.87
N ARG A 204 1.52 16.18 4.82
CA ARG A 204 2.92 16.60 4.71
C ARG A 204 3.53 16.02 3.45
N PHE A 205 4.47 16.75 2.87
CA PHE A 205 5.36 16.24 1.83
C PHE A 205 6.78 16.58 2.25
N ILE A 206 7.55 15.56 2.61
CA ILE A 206 8.91 15.72 3.14
C ILE A 206 9.76 14.52 2.75
N GLY A 207 10.89 14.77 2.12
CA GLY A 207 11.81 13.71 1.73
C GLY A 207 13.13 14.23 1.20
N TYR A 208 13.83 13.41 0.43
CA TYR A 208 15.24 13.63 0.12
C TYR A 208 15.43 14.02 -1.35
N LYS A 209 16.27 15.04 -1.61
CA LYS A 209 16.62 15.52 -2.97
C LYS A 209 15.39 15.67 -3.88
N THR A 210 14.40 16.43 -3.41
CA THR A 210 13.13 16.62 -4.14
C THR A 210 13.26 17.50 -5.38
N GLY A 211 14.40 18.15 -5.56
CA GLY A 211 14.69 19.02 -6.69
C GLY A 211 13.96 20.37 -6.60
N ASN A 212 13.99 21.12 -7.69
CA ASN A 212 13.40 22.45 -7.78
C ASN A 212 12.14 22.42 -8.63
N PHE A 213 11.02 22.86 -8.07
CA PHE A 213 9.72 22.99 -8.75
C PHE A 213 8.87 24.06 -8.07
N ASP A 214 7.72 24.41 -8.65
CA ASP A 214 6.77 25.32 -8.00
C ASP A 214 6.06 24.61 -6.84
N GLU A 215 6.64 24.72 -5.65
CA GLU A 215 6.14 24.05 -4.43
C GLU A 215 4.73 24.49 -4.05
N ALA A 216 4.37 25.76 -4.30
CA ALA A 216 3.05 26.29 -3.94
C ALA A 216 1.97 25.72 -4.85
N LEU A 217 2.21 25.72 -6.16
CA LEU A 217 1.31 25.11 -7.14
C LEU A 217 1.20 23.60 -6.92
N PHE A 218 2.32 22.93 -6.62
CA PHE A 218 2.32 21.50 -6.34
C PHE A 218 1.50 21.16 -5.08
N ALA A 219 1.67 21.90 -3.99
CA ALA A 219 0.89 21.73 -2.77
C ALA A 219 -0.62 21.95 -3.01
N GLU A 220 -0.99 22.98 -3.78
CA GLU A 220 -2.38 23.26 -4.13
C GLU A 220 -3.01 22.10 -4.93
N ASN A 221 -2.30 21.59 -5.94
CA ASN A 221 -2.81 20.51 -6.78
C ASN A 221 -2.87 19.18 -6.02
N LEU A 222 -1.88 18.89 -5.18
CA LEU A 222 -1.89 17.71 -4.32
C LEU A 222 -3.05 17.78 -3.31
N GLN A 223 -3.36 18.95 -2.77
CA GLN A 223 -4.53 19.14 -1.90
C GLN A 223 -5.85 18.84 -2.62
N LYS A 224 -6.00 19.24 -3.90
CA LYS A 224 -7.19 18.91 -4.70
C LYS A 224 -7.32 17.40 -4.94
N ILE A 225 -6.22 16.72 -5.25
CA ILE A 225 -6.16 15.25 -5.41
C ILE A 225 -6.63 14.55 -4.13
N VAL A 226 -6.06 14.92 -2.99
CA VAL A 226 -6.40 14.35 -1.68
C VAL A 226 -7.86 14.60 -1.32
N MET A 227 -8.40 15.79 -1.61
CA MET A 227 -9.82 16.10 -1.40
C MET A 227 -10.72 15.17 -2.21
N VAL A 228 -10.50 15.07 -3.51
CA VAL A 228 -11.32 14.24 -4.41
C VAL A 228 -11.23 12.76 -4.05
N ALA A 229 -10.03 12.24 -3.80
CA ALA A 229 -9.83 10.86 -3.36
C ALA A 229 -10.57 10.57 -2.04
N SER A 230 -10.56 11.52 -1.10
CA SER A 230 -11.32 11.43 0.15
C SER A 230 -12.83 11.50 -0.06
N ASP A 231 -13.31 12.27 -1.03
CA ASP A 231 -14.73 12.41 -1.34
C ASP A 231 -15.33 11.13 -1.95
N ILE A 232 -14.54 10.35 -2.70
CA ILE A 232 -14.98 9.05 -3.25
C ILE A 232 -15.41 8.10 -2.13
N ILE A 233 -14.64 8.02 -1.05
CA ILE A 233 -14.93 7.12 0.09
C ILE A 233 -15.78 7.80 1.17
N GLY A 234 -15.61 9.11 1.36
CA GLY A 234 -16.39 9.95 2.27
C GLY A 234 -15.80 10.15 3.68
N GLU A 235 -14.63 9.59 3.98
CA GLU A 235 -13.96 9.67 5.30
C GLU A 235 -12.44 9.70 5.14
N ILE A 236 -11.72 10.39 6.04
CA ILE A 236 -10.25 10.31 6.16
C ILE A 236 -9.87 9.46 7.39
N PRO A 237 -9.36 8.23 7.23
CA PRO A 237 -9.16 7.25 8.31
C PRO A 237 -7.77 7.30 8.96
N TYR A 238 -7.19 8.49 9.16
CA TYR A 238 -5.90 8.70 9.81
C TYR A 238 -5.82 10.09 10.46
N GLU A 239 -4.83 10.29 11.34
CA GLU A 239 -4.61 11.57 12.03
C GLU A 239 -3.69 12.53 11.25
N GLU A 240 -2.78 11.99 10.42
CA GLU A 240 -1.86 12.71 9.55
C GLU A 240 -1.45 11.79 8.39
N TYR A 241 -1.24 12.35 7.19
CA TYR A 241 -0.66 11.63 6.05
C TYR A 241 0.65 12.25 5.62
N THR A 242 1.66 11.44 5.29
CA THR A 242 2.96 11.94 4.83
C THR A 242 3.33 11.33 3.49
N PHE A 243 3.51 12.16 2.47
CA PHE A 243 4.13 11.81 1.21
C PHE A 243 5.66 11.89 1.38
N ILE A 244 6.36 10.76 1.19
CA ILE A 244 7.79 10.61 1.50
C ILE A 244 8.56 10.33 0.20
N PRO A 245 8.98 11.35 -0.55
CA PRO A 245 9.85 11.16 -1.69
C PRO A 245 11.23 10.68 -1.22
N VAL A 246 11.64 9.49 -1.67
CA VAL A 246 12.89 8.86 -1.24
C VAL A 246 14.07 9.26 -2.12
N GLY A 247 13.95 10.28 -2.98
CA GLY A 247 14.95 10.72 -3.95
C GLY A 247 14.67 10.28 -5.39
N PRO A 248 15.56 10.61 -6.34
CA PRO A 248 15.37 10.31 -7.75
C PRO A 248 15.26 8.80 -7.99
N GLY A 249 14.23 8.37 -8.72
CA GLY A 249 14.04 6.96 -9.06
C GLY A 249 12.60 6.64 -9.45
N PRO A 250 12.33 5.42 -9.93
CA PRO A 250 10.98 4.97 -10.24
C PRO A 250 10.31 4.26 -9.05
N GLY A 251 8.99 4.15 -9.13
CA GLY A 251 8.16 3.33 -8.25
C GLY A 251 7.68 4.05 -7.00
N GLY A 252 6.63 3.49 -6.41
CA GLY A 252 6.04 3.88 -5.15
C GLY A 252 5.59 2.65 -4.38
N ILE A 253 5.39 2.82 -3.08
CA ILE A 253 4.75 1.85 -2.21
C ILE A 253 3.78 2.59 -1.30
N GLU A 254 2.59 2.04 -1.22
CA GLU A 254 1.46 2.52 -0.45
C GLU A 254 1.50 2.08 1.02
N HIS A 255 1.04 2.95 1.91
CA HIS A 255 0.88 2.66 3.33
C HIS A 255 -0.40 3.28 3.91
N LEU A 256 -0.80 2.89 5.12
CA LEU A 256 -2.06 3.29 5.77
C LEU A 256 -2.18 4.79 5.99
N ASN A 257 -1.06 5.47 6.23
CA ASN A 257 -0.96 6.89 6.55
C ASN A 257 0.28 7.58 5.93
N ASN A 258 0.91 6.94 4.95
CA ASN A 258 2.05 7.49 4.22
C ASN A 258 2.19 6.80 2.87
N THR A 259 3.08 7.31 2.02
CA THR A 259 3.57 6.60 0.83
C THR A 259 5.03 6.99 0.63
N THR A 260 5.81 6.05 0.12
CA THR A 260 7.21 6.26 -0.25
C THR A 260 7.38 6.08 -1.74
N PHE A 261 8.03 7.02 -2.42
CA PHE A 261 8.13 6.98 -3.87
C PHE A 261 9.37 7.70 -4.39
N GLY A 262 9.80 7.34 -5.60
CA GLY A 262 10.87 8.04 -6.29
C GLY A 262 10.39 9.38 -6.85
N PHE A 263 11.15 10.45 -6.61
CA PHE A 263 10.80 11.82 -7.01
C PHE A 263 12.02 12.74 -6.98
N ASP A 264 12.13 13.60 -8.01
CA ASP A 264 13.17 14.62 -8.14
C ASP A 264 12.64 15.96 -8.70
N GLY A 265 11.31 16.10 -8.81
CA GLY A 265 10.64 17.28 -9.34
C GLY A 265 10.82 17.54 -10.83
N ALA A 266 11.75 16.86 -11.53
CA ALA A 266 12.11 17.19 -12.92
C ALA A 266 10.94 17.03 -13.90
N SER A 267 10.09 16.03 -13.65
CA SER A 267 8.88 15.78 -14.46
C SER A 267 7.87 16.94 -14.40
N LEU A 268 7.89 17.77 -13.36
CA LEU A 268 6.95 18.87 -13.18
C LEU A 268 7.22 20.07 -14.11
N SER A 269 8.30 20.03 -14.88
CA SER A 269 8.66 21.06 -15.88
C SER A 269 7.78 21.08 -17.13
N THR A 270 6.98 20.03 -17.36
CA THR A 270 6.08 19.92 -18.51
C THR A 270 4.68 19.57 -18.06
N ARG A 271 3.67 19.99 -18.82
CA ARG A 271 2.26 19.69 -18.51
C ARG A 271 1.99 18.18 -18.43
N ASP A 272 2.51 17.41 -19.39
CA ASP A 272 2.32 15.96 -19.41
C ASP A 272 3.07 15.28 -18.25
N GLY A 273 4.25 15.76 -17.90
CA GLY A 273 4.99 15.25 -16.75
C GLY A 273 4.32 15.56 -15.41
N GLN A 274 3.74 16.76 -15.26
CA GLN A 274 2.90 17.11 -14.11
C GLN A 274 1.71 16.16 -13.98
N LEU A 275 0.98 15.94 -15.08
CA LEU A 275 -0.18 15.05 -15.12
C LEU A 275 0.16 13.61 -14.76
N ARG A 276 1.26 13.08 -15.30
CA ARG A 276 1.75 11.73 -14.92
C ARG A 276 2.11 11.65 -13.44
N MET A 277 2.80 12.67 -12.91
CA MET A 277 3.15 12.71 -11.49
C MET A 277 1.91 12.81 -10.60
N TYR A 278 0.92 13.63 -10.97
CA TYR A 278 -0.33 13.75 -10.22
C TYR A 278 -1.18 12.49 -10.27
N ALA A 279 -1.24 11.80 -11.41
CA ALA A 279 -1.88 10.49 -11.52
C ALA A 279 -1.18 9.47 -10.61
N PHE A 280 0.15 9.41 -10.65
CA PHE A 280 0.92 8.54 -9.77
C PHE A 280 0.75 8.87 -8.28
N LEU A 281 0.72 10.14 -7.87
CA LEU A 281 0.45 10.49 -6.47
C LEU A 281 -1.00 10.21 -6.07
N ALA A 282 -1.95 10.32 -7.00
CA ALA A 282 -3.34 9.93 -6.75
C ALA A 282 -3.45 8.41 -6.55
N HIS A 283 -2.70 7.61 -7.32
CA HIS A 283 -2.58 6.16 -7.19
C HIS A 283 -2.11 5.77 -5.79
N GLU A 284 -0.91 6.22 -5.43
CA GLU A 284 -0.26 5.94 -4.14
C GLU A 284 -1.10 6.42 -2.95
N TYR A 285 -1.77 7.57 -3.08
CA TYR A 285 -2.66 8.07 -2.05
C TYR A 285 -3.94 7.23 -1.96
N PHE A 286 -4.64 6.98 -3.06
CA PHE A 286 -5.90 6.23 -3.05
C PHE A 286 -5.71 4.80 -2.51
N HIS A 287 -4.50 4.25 -2.65
CA HIS A 287 -4.14 2.99 -2.07
C HIS A 287 -4.30 2.88 -0.55
N HIS A 288 -4.21 3.98 0.18
CA HIS A 288 -4.50 3.95 1.61
C HIS A 288 -5.97 3.51 1.87
N TYR A 289 -6.89 3.74 0.94
CA TYR A 289 -8.19 3.08 0.94
C TYR A 289 -8.10 1.69 0.31
N ASN A 290 -7.64 1.58 -0.94
CA ASN A 290 -7.59 0.33 -1.71
C ASN A 290 -6.16 0.06 -2.19
N VAL A 291 -5.29 -0.65 -1.49
CA VAL A 291 -5.57 -1.93 -0.85
C VAL A 291 -5.34 -1.95 0.66
N LYS A 292 -4.99 -0.83 1.31
CA LYS A 292 -4.67 -0.91 2.75
C LYS A 292 -5.88 -1.21 3.63
N ARG A 293 -7.10 -0.86 3.21
CA ARG A 293 -8.34 -1.02 3.98
C ARG A 293 -9.38 -1.85 3.23
N ILE A 294 -9.72 -1.45 2.02
CA ILE A 294 -10.50 -2.22 1.04
C ILE A 294 -9.55 -3.24 0.44
N ARG A 295 -9.56 -4.47 0.94
CA ARG A 295 -8.57 -5.48 0.55
C ARG A 295 -9.16 -6.86 0.38
N PRO A 296 -8.56 -7.69 -0.50
CA PRO A 296 -8.80 -9.13 -0.50
C PRO A 296 -8.55 -9.74 0.88
N VAL A 297 -9.36 -10.71 1.28
CA VAL A 297 -9.24 -11.37 2.59
C VAL A 297 -7.90 -12.08 2.76
N GLU A 298 -7.25 -12.49 1.67
CA GLU A 298 -5.93 -13.13 1.71
C GLU A 298 -4.83 -12.14 2.07
N LEU A 299 -5.02 -10.83 1.86
CA LEU A 299 -4.02 -9.79 2.17
C LEU A 299 -4.18 -9.24 3.59
N GLY A 300 -4.49 -10.12 4.56
CA GLY A 300 -4.61 -9.77 5.97
C GLY A 300 -5.39 -10.82 6.76
N PRO A 301 -4.74 -11.60 7.65
CA PRO A 301 -3.34 -11.46 8.12
C PRO A 301 -2.30 -11.85 7.06
N PHE A 302 -1.13 -11.19 7.11
CA PHE A 302 -0.04 -11.43 6.15
C PHE A 302 0.82 -12.64 6.56
N ASP A 303 1.14 -13.50 5.60
CA ASP A 303 2.21 -14.48 5.71
C ASP A 303 3.51 -13.85 5.22
N TYR A 304 4.22 -13.18 6.12
CA TYR A 304 5.49 -12.51 5.83
C TYR A 304 6.62 -13.44 5.35
N ALA A 305 6.48 -14.77 5.47
CA ALA A 305 7.50 -15.72 5.04
C ALA A 305 7.32 -16.16 3.58
N ASN A 306 6.08 -16.47 3.20
CA ASN A 306 5.78 -17.13 1.91
C ASN A 306 5.05 -16.24 0.90
N GLY A 307 4.50 -15.10 1.33
CA GLY A 307 3.64 -14.27 0.49
C GLY A 307 2.18 -14.70 0.55
N ASN A 308 1.29 -13.78 0.19
CA ASN A 308 -0.15 -14.01 0.14
C ASN A 308 -0.62 -13.97 -1.32
N ARG A 309 -1.18 -15.08 -1.81
CA ARG A 309 -1.79 -15.15 -3.14
C ARG A 309 -3.24 -14.72 -3.08
N THR A 310 -3.67 -13.97 -4.09
CA THR A 310 -5.06 -13.57 -4.26
C THR A 310 -5.38 -13.43 -5.73
N THR A 311 -6.64 -13.68 -6.10
CA THR A 311 -7.19 -13.49 -7.46
C THR A 311 -7.66 -12.06 -7.71
N GLN A 312 -7.46 -11.16 -6.75
CA GLN A 312 -8.15 -9.88 -6.67
C GLN A 312 -7.22 -8.66 -6.77
N LEU A 313 -5.96 -8.82 -7.23
CA LEU A 313 -5.05 -7.69 -7.43
C LEU A 313 -5.53 -6.73 -8.53
N TRP A 314 -6.31 -7.20 -9.49
CA TRP A 314 -6.99 -6.31 -10.42
C TRP A 314 -7.98 -5.34 -9.74
N ILE A 315 -8.49 -5.69 -8.55
CA ILE A 315 -9.28 -4.77 -7.72
C ILE A 315 -8.34 -3.80 -7.01
N SER A 316 -7.29 -4.33 -6.37
CA SER A 316 -6.32 -3.55 -5.60
C SER A 316 -5.54 -2.54 -6.44
N GLU A 317 -5.12 -2.93 -7.63
CA GLU A 317 -4.24 -2.19 -8.52
C GLU A 317 -5.00 -1.65 -9.73
N GLY A 318 -5.72 -2.52 -10.43
CA GLY A 318 -6.46 -2.16 -11.64
C GLY A 318 -7.56 -1.11 -11.39
N LEU A 319 -8.35 -1.24 -10.33
CA LEU A 319 -9.32 -0.19 -9.98
C LEU A 319 -8.64 1.06 -9.44
N THR A 320 -7.47 0.95 -8.79
CA THR A 320 -6.71 2.12 -8.37
C THR A 320 -6.21 2.92 -9.57
N VAL A 321 -5.76 2.26 -10.65
CA VAL A 321 -5.47 2.91 -11.93
C VAL A 321 -6.71 3.57 -12.54
N TYR A 322 -7.87 2.91 -12.51
CA TYR A 322 -9.12 3.56 -12.95
C TYR A 322 -9.42 4.83 -12.13
N TYR A 323 -9.23 4.77 -10.81
CA TYR A 323 -9.47 5.89 -9.92
C TYR A 323 -8.43 7.00 -10.03
N GLU A 324 -7.17 6.70 -10.32
CA GLU A 324 -6.12 7.72 -10.44
C GLU A 324 -6.45 8.74 -11.55
N TYR A 325 -6.96 8.27 -12.69
CA TYR A 325 -7.37 9.12 -13.81
C TYR A 325 -8.58 9.98 -13.44
N LEU A 326 -9.57 9.37 -12.77
CA LEU A 326 -10.75 10.08 -12.33
C LEU A 326 -10.46 11.11 -11.25
N ILE A 327 -9.56 10.80 -10.31
CA ILE A 327 -9.17 11.72 -9.26
C ILE A 327 -8.52 12.96 -9.88
N VAL A 328 -7.57 12.79 -10.80
CA VAL A 328 -6.91 13.92 -11.49
C VAL A 328 -7.91 14.72 -12.31
N LYS A 329 -8.82 14.07 -13.04
CA LYS A 329 -9.87 14.77 -13.81
C LYS A 329 -10.83 15.55 -12.89
N ARG A 330 -11.39 14.90 -11.87
CA ARG A 330 -12.36 15.49 -10.93
C ARG A 330 -11.72 16.58 -10.05
N ALA A 331 -10.40 16.54 -9.86
CA ALA A 331 -9.63 17.61 -9.23
C ALA A 331 -9.47 18.86 -10.12
N GLY A 332 -9.99 18.83 -11.35
CA GLY A 332 -9.84 19.89 -12.34
C GLY A 332 -8.41 19.99 -12.90
N LEU A 333 -7.59 18.96 -12.68
CA LEU A 333 -6.19 18.95 -13.12
C LEU A 333 -6.03 18.36 -14.50
N ALA A 334 -6.98 17.58 -15.01
CA ALA A 334 -7.02 17.08 -16.38
C ALA A 334 -8.33 17.49 -17.08
N ASP A 335 -8.34 17.53 -18.41
CA ASP A 335 -9.55 17.71 -19.20
C ASP A 335 -10.15 16.36 -19.68
N ASP A 336 -11.30 16.42 -20.35
CA ASP A 336 -12.00 15.23 -20.89
C ASP A 336 -11.11 14.44 -21.87
N ASN A 337 -10.31 15.12 -22.70
CA ASN A 337 -9.48 14.46 -23.70
C ASN A 337 -8.32 13.73 -23.01
N GLN A 338 -7.72 14.34 -21.99
CA GLN A 338 -6.69 13.72 -21.16
C GLN A 338 -7.23 12.50 -20.43
N LEU A 339 -8.44 12.58 -19.87
CA LEU A 339 -9.09 11.43 -19.25
C LEU A 339 -9.27 10.27 -20.24
N LEU A 340 -9.82 10.55 -21.43
CA LEU A 340 -10.02 9.51 -22.45
C LEU A 340 -8.68 8.94 -22.97
N ASN A 341 -7.66 9.79 -23.14
CA ASN A 341 -6.33 9.36 -23.57
C ASN A 341 -5.66 8.38 -22.59
N TYR A 342 -5.93 8.48 -21.29
CA TYR A 342 -5.43 7.49 -20.33
C TYR A 342 -6.02 6.10 -20.61
N PHE A 343 -7.35 5.99 -20.73
CA PHE A 343 -8.01 4.73 -21.07
C PHE A 343 -7.66 4.22 -22.48
N GLU A 344 -7.40 5.13 -23.43
CA GLU A 344 -6.83 4.77 -24.72
C GLU A 344 -5.44 4.14 -24.59
N GLY A 345 -4.61 4.62 -23.65
CA GLY A 345 -3.34 3.99 -23.33
C GLY A 345 -3.51 2.54 -22.88
N ASN A 346 -4.45 2.30 -21.95
CA ASN A 346 -4.70 0.94 -21.44
C ASN A 346 -5.30 0.01 -22.50
N ILE A 347 -6.34 0.46 -23.22
CA ILE A 347 -6.99 -0.37 -24.24
C ILE A 347 -6.00 -0.77 -25.33
N ASN A 348 -5.13 0.15 -25.76
CA ASN A 348 -4.13 -0.17 -26.78
C ASN A 348 -3.00 -1.05 -26.24
N SER A 349 -2.64 -0.93 -24.97
CA SER A 349 -1.64 -1.82 -24.36
C SER A 349 -2.18 -3.24 -24.24
N PHE A 350 -3.41 -3.39 -23.75
CA PHE A 350 -4.06 -4.70 -23.59
C PHE A 350 -4.45 -5.36 -24.93
N GLU A 351 -5.05 -4.62 -25.86
CA GLU A 351 -5.53 -5.19 -27.14
C GLU A 351 -4.40 -5.56 -28.10
N ASN A 352 -3.20 -5.04 -27.89
CA ASN A 352 -2.00 -5.43 -28.62
C ASN A 352 -1.12 -6.43 -27.84
N ASP A 353 -1.56 -6.89 -26.66
CA ASP A 353 -0.89 -7.93 -25.88
C ASP A 353 -1.43 -9.32 -26.30
N PRO A 354 -0.60 -10.19 -26.89
CA PRO A 354 -1.00 -11.56 -27.24
C PRO A 354 -1.48 -12.39 -26.04
N GLY A 355 -1.05 -12.08 -24.81
CA GLY A 355 -1.45 -12.79 -23.60
C GLY A 355 -2.96 -12.70 -23.31
N ARG A 356 -3.65 -11.69 -23.87
CA ARG A 356 -5.10 -11.48 -23.69
C ARG A 356 -5.96 -12.68 -24.07
N GLU A 357 -5.48 -13.54 -24.98
CA GLU A 357 -6.17 -14.74 -25.45
C GLU A 357 -5.97 -15.97 -24.53
N TYR A 358 -5.08 -15.87 -23.54
CA TYR A 358 -4.62 -17.02 -22.75
C TYR A 358 -4.80 -16.87 -21.25
N GLN A 359 -4.72 -15.66 -20.71
CA GLN A 359 -4.76 -15.43 -19.26
C GLN A 359 -5.92 -14.51 -18.89
N SER A 360 -6.71 -14.96 -17.93
CA SER A 360 -7.76 -14.17 -17.29
C SER A 360 -7.20 -13.16 -16.30
N LEU A 361 -8.04 -12.22 -15.87
CA LEU A 361 -7.62 -11.17 -14.93
C LEU A 361 -7.35 -11.73 -13.52
N ILE A 362 -8.10 -12.77 -13.13
CA ILE A 362 -7.88 -13.47 -11.86
C ILE A 362 -6.60 -14.30 -11.87
N GLU A 363 -6.24 -14.89 -13.01
CA GLU A 363 -5.00 -15.66 -13.15
C GLU A 363 -3.78 -14.74 -13.11
N SER A 364 -3.82 -13.60 -13.81
CA SER A 364 -2.77 -12.58 -13.76
C SER A 364 -2.53 -12.10 -12.32
N SER A 365 -3.60 -11.83 -11.58
CA SER A 365 -3.52 -11.47 -10.14
C SER A 365 -2.86 -12.59 -9.32
N TYR A 366 -3.30 -13.83 -9.50
CA TYR A 366 -2.81 -14.97 -8.74
C TYR A 366 -1.33 -15.31 -9.04
N GLN A 367 -0.91 -15.14 -10.30
CA GLN A 367 0.43 -15.47 -10.81
C GLN A 367 1.43 -14.32 -10.67
N THR A 368 1.06 -13.19 -10.06
CA THR A 368 1.95 -12.02 -9.89
C THR A 368 3.29 -12.35 -9.23
N TRP A 369 3.34 -13.38 -8.38
CA TRP A 369 4.54 -13.78 -7.65
C TRP A 369 5.60 -14.40 -8.57
N GLU A 370 5.18 -15.01 -9.67
CA GLU A 370 6.02 -15.62 -10.69
C GLU A 370 6.24 -14.69 -11.88
N GLU A 371 5.20 -13.96 -12.28
CA GLU A 371 5.18 -13.21 -13.53
C GLU A 371 5.45 -11.71 -13.33
N GLY A 372 5.30 -11.22 -12.11
CA GLY A 372 5.35 -9.81 -11.80
C GLY A 372 4.03 -9.08 -12.14
N PRO A 373 3.91 -7.81 -11.72
CA PRO A 373 2.69 -7.02 -11.89
C PRO A 373 2.33 -6.68 -13.35
N PHE A 374 3.33 -6.73 -14.24
CA PHE A 374 3.20 -6.33 -15.64
C PHE A 374 3.24 -7.53 -16.60
N GLY A 375 3.10 -8.75 -16.09
CA GLY A 375 3.38 -9.96 -16.84
C GLY A 375 4.88 -10.15 -17.11
N LYS A 376 5.21 -11.23 -17.84
CA LYS A 376 6.57 -11.47 -18.33
C LYS A 376 6.90 -10.45 -19.43
N LYS A 377 8.18 -10.31 -19.76
CA LYS A 377 8.63 -9.38 -20.81
C LYS A 377 8.60 -10.07 -22.18
N PRO A 378 8.38 -9.34 -23.30
CA PRO A 378 8.28 -9.93 -24.63
C PRO A 378 9.55 -10.68 -25.06
N GLY A 379 9.40 -11.94 -25.50
CA GLY A 379 10.52 -12.81 -25.91
C GLY A 379 10.14 -14.29 -26.08
N ALA A 380 9.08 -14.55 -26.85
CA ALA A 380 8.44 -15.84 -27.18
C ALA A 380 7.72 -16.61 -26.05
N GLU A 381 6.50 -17.08 -26.38
CA GLU A 381 5.46 -17.72 -25.54
C GLU A 381 5.13 -17.04 -24.21
N ASP A 382 5.18 -15.70 -24.16
CA ASP A 382 4.50 -14.99 -23.09
C ASP A 382 2.98 -15.04 -23.31
N ARG A 383 2.28 -15.57 -22.31
CA ARG A 383 0.83 -15.72 -22.27
C ARG A 383 0.22 -14.91 -21.13
N SER A 384 1.02 -14.12 -20.43
CA SER A 384 0.58 -13.31 -19.30
C SER A 384 0.02 -11.98 -19.78
N ILE A 385 -0.82 -11.37 -18.95
CA ILE A 385 -1.31 -10.00 -19.11
C ILE A 385 -0.95 -9.19 -17.87
N SER A 386 -0.96 -7.86 -18.02
CA SER A 386 -0.90 -6.94 -16.90
C SER A 386 -2.29 -6.64 -16.33
N TYR A 387 -2.50 -6.92 -15.04
CA TYR A 387 -3.73 -6.48 -14.35
C TYR A 387 -3.79 -4.96 -14.14
N TYR A 388 -2.68 -4.23 -14.31
CA TYR A 388 -2.67 -2.76 -14.39
C TYR A 388 -3.21 -2.23 -15.73
N GLU A 389 -3.25 -3.06 -16.79
CA GLU A 389 -3.76 -2.65 -18.11
C GLU A 389 -5.21 -3.09 -18.33
N LYS A 390 -5.54 -4.36 -18.08
CA LYS A 390 -6.93 -4.86 -18.22
C LYS A 390 -7.83 -4.39 -17.06
N GLY A 391 -7.28 -4.25 -15.86
CA GLY A 391 -7.99 -3.84 -14.66
C GLY A 391 -8.75 -2.51 -14.76
N PRO A 392 -8.13 -1.39 -15.18
CA PRO A 392 -8.82 -0.12 -15.33
C PRO A 392 -9.91 -0.14 -16.40
N LEU A 393 -9.75 -0.94 -17.47
CA LEU A 393 -10.79 -1.14 -18.49
C LEU A 393 -11.99 -1.87 -17.91
N VAL A 394 -11.78 -2.95 -17.16
CA VAL A 394 -12.86 -3.63 -16.44
C VAL A 394 -13.53 -2.69 -15.43
N GLY A 395 -12.76 -1.87 -14.70
CA GLY A 395 -13.30 -0.85 -13.81
C GLY A 395 -14.21 0.14 -14.51
N LEU A 396 -13.80 0.64 -15.69
CA LEU A 396 -14.60 1.54 -16.53
C LEU A 396 -15.91 0.90 -16.98
N LEU A 397 -15.86 -0.31 -17.54
CA LEU A 397 -17.06 -0.98 -18.06
C LEU A 397 -18.01 -1.38 -16.92
N LEU A 398 -17.48 -1.78 -15.75
CA LEU A 398 -18.28 -2.10 -14.57
C LEU A 398 -19.01 -0.87 -14.03
N ASP A 399 -18.32 0.28 -13.95
CA ASP A 399 -18.94 1.53 -13.51
C ASP A 399 -20.10 1.93 -14.45
N PHE A 400 -19.88 1.86 -15.77
CA PHE A 400 -20.93 2.17 -16.74
C PHE A 400 -22.10 1.20 -16.70
N GLU A 401 -21.86 -0.10 -16.45
CA GLU A 401 -22.92 -1.08 -16.26
C GLU A 401 -23.78 -0.76 -15.02
N ILE A 402 -23.14 -0.42 -13.89
CA ILE A 402 -23.84 -0.03 -12.65
C ILE A 402 -24.64 1.26 -12.87
N ARG A 403 -24.04 2.27 -13.48
CA ARG A 403 -24.70 3.55 -13.78
C ARG A 403 -25.89 3.35 -14.70
N ASN A 404 -25.74 2.57 -15.78
CA ASN A 404 -26.85 2.27 -16.68
C ASN A 404 -27.98 1.53 -15.96
N ALA A 405 -27.66 0.48 -15.21
CA ALA A 405 -28.64 -0.33 -14.47
C ALA A 405 -29.45 0.49 -13.46
N THR A 406 -28.85 1.54 -12.91
CA THR A 406 -29.45 2.35 -11.84
C THR A 406 -29.94 3.72 -12.34
N SER A 407 -29.95 3.96 -13.65
CA SER A 407 -30.27 5.29 -14.23
C SER A 407 -29.41 6.40 -13.63
N ASN A 408 -28.11 6.15 -13.54
CA ASN A 408 -27.05 7.00 -13.01
C ASN A 408 -27.18 7.38 -11.52
N LYS A 409 -27.92 6.57 -10.73
CA LYS A 409 -28.06 6.80 -9.28
C LYS A 409 -26.91 6.23 -8.47
N HIS A 410 -26.29 5.16 -8.96
CA HIS A 410 -25.14 4.54 -8.32
C HIS A 410 -23.99 4.34 -9.31
N SER A 411 -22.80 4.19 -8.77
CA SER A 411 -21.55 3.99 -9.50
C SER A 411 -20.64 2.97 -8.81
N LEU A 412 -19.48 2.72 -9.39
CA LEU A 412 -18.40 1.99 -8.73
C LEU A 412 -17.97 2.68 -7.41
N ASP A 413 -18.18 3.99 -7.26
CA ASP A 413 -17.90 4.71 -6.01
C ASP A 413 -18.78 4.20 -4.87
N ASP A 414 -20.04 3.84 -5.14
CA ASP A 414 -20.93 3.22 -4.16
C ASP A 414 -20.47 1.81 -3.76
N VAL A 415 -19.91 1.05 -4.71
CA VAL A 415 -19.29 -0.26 -4.45
C VAL A 415 -18.09 -0.10 -3.52
N MET A 416 -17.15 0.81 -3.83
CA MET A 416 -15.97 1.06 -3.00
C MET A 416 -16.36 1.53 -1.59
N ARG A 417 -17.34 2.44 -1.49
CA ARG A 417 -17.90 2.87 -0.19
C ARG A 417 -18.53 1.71 0.58
N ARG A 418 -19.26 0.83 -0.09
CA ARG A 418 -19.90 -0.33 0.55
C ARG A 418 -18.85 -1.32 1.05
N LEU A 419 -17.81 -1.59 0.26
CA LEU A 419 -16.71 -2.48 0.64
C LEU A 419 -15.98 -1.94 1.88
N TYR A 420 -15.67 -0.65 1.86
CA TYR A 420 -15.02 0.04 2.96
C TYR A 420 -15.84 -0.01 4.26
N ASN A 421 -17.14 0.31 4.19
CA ASN A 421 -17.98 0.32 5.40
C ASN A 421 -18.24 -1.10 5.94
N VAL A 422 -18.61 -2.05 5.07
CA VAL A 422 -19.02 -3.39 5.52
C VAL A 422 -17.83 -4.27 5.88
N TYR A 423 -16.80 -4.36 5.04
CA TYR A 423 -15.72 -5.32 5.27
C TYR A 423 -14.64 -4.74 6.17
N TYR A 424 -14.20 -3.51 5.90
CA TYR A 424 -13.17 -2.87 6.73
C TYR A 424 -13.72 -2.37 8.07
N LYS A 425 -14.75 -1.50 8.09
CA LYS A 425 -15.19 -0.89 9.36
C LYS A 425 -16.02 -1.84 10.23
N GLU A 426 -17.03 -2.49 9.67
CA GLU A 426 -17.94 -3.36 10.44
C GLU A 426 -17.33 -4.74 10.72
N LYS A 427 -16.79 -5.42 9.70
CA LYS A 427 -16.25 -6.79 9.85
C LYS A 427 -14.77 -6.85 10.22
N GLN A 428 -14.03 -5.75 10.10
CA GLN A 428 -12.59 -5.67 10.41
C GLN A 428 -11.73 -6.72 9.67
N ARG A 429 -12.07 -7.00 8.41
CA ARG A 429 -11.32 -7.93 7.54
C ARG A 429 -11.43 -7.55 6.07
N GLY A 430 -10.64 -8.20 5.22
CA GLY A 430 -10.81 -8.12 3.77
C GLY A 430 -12.07 -8.85 3.27
N PHE A 431 -12.36 -8.70 1.98
CA PHE A 431 -13.47 -9.34 1.27
C PHE A 431 -13.02 -10.52 0.40
N THR A 432 -13.92 -11.44 0.13
CA THR A 432 -13.75 -12.54 -0.85
C THR A 432 -14.24 -12.14 -2.24
N ASP A 433 -13.86 -12.88 -3.29
CA ASP A 433 -14.37 -12.65 -4.66
C ASP A 433 -15.90 -12.66 -4.72
N ALA A 434 -16.53 -13.61 -4.03
CA ALA A 434 -17.99 -13.73 -3.97
C ALA A 434 -18.64 -12.52 -3.28
N GLU A 435 -17.99 -12.00 -2.24
CA GLU A 435 -18.44 -10.82 -1.51
C GLU A 435 -18.30 -9.53 -2.32
N PHE A 436 -17.22 -9.39 -3.10
CA PHE A 436 -17.08 -8.28 -4.04
C PHE A 436 -18.19 -8.31 -5.09
N ARG A 437 -18.38 -9.45 -5.75
CA ARG A 437 -19.44 -9.62 -6.75
C ARG A 437 -20.83 -9.35 -6.16
N TYR A 438 -21.10 -9.87 -4.97
CA TYR A 438 -22.36 -9.62 -4.27
C TYR A 438 -22.61 -8.12 -4.02
N VAL A 439 -21.58 -7.36 -3.63
CA VAL A 439 -21.71 -5.90 -3.48
C VAL A 439 -22.02 -5.25 -4.82
N CYS A 440 -21.30 -5.58 -5.90
CA CYS A 440 -21.57 -5.02 -7.22
C CYS A 440 -23.00 -5.29 -7.68
N GLU A 441 -23.50 -6.53 -7.57
CA GLU A 441 -24.85 -6.91 -7.96
C GLU A 441 -25.92 -6.23 -7.08
N THR A 442 -25.64 -6.09 -5.78
CA THR A 442 -26.53 -5.37 -4.85
C THR A 442 -26.67 -3.90 -5.24
N ILE A 443 -25.56 -3.24 -5.56
CA ILE A 443 -25.56 -1.82 -5.97
C ILE A 443 -26.19 -1.65 -7.36
N ALA A 444 -25.92 -2.55 -8.30
CA ALA A 444 -26.52 -2.52 -9.64
C ALA A 444 -28.03 -2.85 -9.64
N GLY A 445 -28.52 -3.56 -8.62
CA GLY A 445 -29.90 -4.01 -8.53
C GLY A 445 -30.25 -5.15 -9.50
N LYS A 446 -29.24 -5.82 -10.08
CA LYS A 446 -29.39 -6.93 -11.03
C LYS A 446 -28.17 -7.87 -10.98
N SER A 447 -28.33 -9.07 -11.53
CA SER A 447 -27.19 -9.98 -11.76
C SER A 447 -26.18 -9.34 -12.71
N LEU A 448 -24.90 -9.56 -12.44
CA LEU A 448 -23.78 -9.12 -13.27
C LEU A 448 -22.98 -10.32 -13.80
N GLU A 449 -23.58 -11.51 -13.80
CA GLU A 449 -22.92 -12.75 -14.21
C GLU A 449 -22.21 -12.65 -15.56
N ASP A 450 -22.91 -12.13 -16.58
CA ASP A 450 -22.35 -11.93 -17.92
C ASP A 450 -21.13 -11.00 -17.91
N PHE A 451 -21.15 -9.97 -17.05
CA PHE A 451 -20.03 -9.05 -16.91
C PHE A 451 -18.83 -9.73 -16.27
N PHE A 452 -19.04 -10.49 -15.20
CA PHE A 452 -17.96 -11.15 -14.46
C PHE A 452 -17.23 -12.24 -15.27
N ARG A 453 -17.81 -12.72 -16.39
CA ARG A 453 -17.09 -13.59 -17.34
C ARG A 453 -15.81 -12.96 -17.87
N TYR A 454 -15.77 -11.64 -18.08
CA TYR A 454 -14.56 -10.92 -18.54
C TYR A 454 -13.40 -10.93 -17.54
N ILE A 455 -13.71 -11.16 -16.26
CA ILE A 455 -12.74 -11.21 -15.16
C ILE A 455 -12.21 -12.65 -15.03
N TYR A 456 -13.10 -13.64 -15.09
CA TYR A 456 -12.80 -15.05 -14.87
C TYR A 456 -12.28 -15.80 -16.10
N THR A 457 -12.37 -15.19 -17.28
CA THR A 457 -11.96 -15.80 -18.55
C THR A 457 -11.10 -14.85 -19.38
N ALA A 458 -10.53 -15.38 -20.46
CA ALA A 458 -9.81 -14.63 -21.49
C ALA A 458 -10.73 -14.10 -22.61
N GLU A 459 -12.05 -14.03 -22.37
CA GLU A 459 -13.01 -13.49 -23.34
C GLU A 459 -12.76 -12.01 -23.62
N ASP A 460 -12.91 -11.62 -24.90
CA ASP A 460 -12.77 -10.24 -25.37
C ASP A 460 -13.80 -9.32 -24.71
N LEU A 461 -13.37 -8.12 -24.32
CA LEU A 461 -14.25 -7.11 -23.74
C LEU A 461 -15.17 -6.51 -24.81
N ASP A 462 -16.49 -6.55 -24.59
CA ASP A 462 -17.46 -5.83 -25.42
C ASP A 462 -17.48 -4.33 -25.06
N TYR A 463 -16.41 -3.62 -25.44
CA TYR A 463 -16.26 -2.20 -25.12
C TYR A 463 -17.46 -1.38 -25.58
N ASN A 464 -17.90 -1.56 -26.82
CA ASN A 464 -18.93 -0.71 -27.42
C ASN A 464 -20.30 -0.88 -26.76
N LYS A 465 -20.64 -2.06 -26.22
CA LYS A 465 -21.85 -2.23 -25.40
C LYS A 465 -21.85 -1.31 -24.18
N TYR A 466 -20.79 -1.33 -23.37
CA TYR A 466 -20.78 -0.59 -22.10
C TYR A 466 -20.44 0.88 -22.30
N LEU A 467 -19.52 1.22 -23.20
CA LEU A 467 -19.19 2.62 -23.53
C LEU A 467 -20.39 3.39 -24.06
N ALA A 468 -21.27 2.72 -24.81
CA ALA A 468 -22.50 3.34 -25.29
C ALA A 468 -23.38 3.85 -24.14
N TYR A 469 -23.31 3.29 -22.93
CA TYR A 469 -24.07 3.80 -21.78
C TYR A 469 -23.64 5.20 -21.34
N ALA A 470 -22.41 5.62 -21.66
CA ALA A 470 -21.92 6.98 -21.44
C ALA A 470 -21.84 7.80 -22.74
N GLY A 471 -22.48 7.36 -23.82
CA GLY A 471 -22.43 8.06 -25.10
C GLY A 471 -21.04 8.04 -25.73
N LEU A 472 -20.25 7.00 -25.43
CA LEU A 472 -18.92 6.78 -25.99
C LEU A 472 -18.95 5.52 -26.88
N LYS A 473 -17.98 5.43 -27.78
CA LYS A 473 -17.64 4.21 -28.50
C LYS A 473 -16.15 4.18 -28.76
N VAL A 474 -15.62 3.01 -29.08
CA VAL A 474 -14.28 2.83 -29.59
C VAL A 474 -14.35 2.68 -31.10
N GLU A 475 -13.49 3.42 -31.81
CA GLU A 475 -13.23 3.26 -33.23
C GLU A 475 -11.79 2.79 -33.45
N GLU A 476 -11.63 1.88 -34.39
CA GLU A 476 -10.32 1.43 -34.82
C GLU A 476 -9.74 2.38 -35.88
N GLN A 477 -8.51 2.79 -35.66
CA GLN A 477 -7.72 3.59 -36.55
C GLN A 477 -6.37 2.91 -36.79
N HIS A 478 -5.80 3.12 -37.97
CA HIS A 478 -4.46 2.64 -38.29
C HIS A 478 -3.50 3.82 -38.34
N MET A 479 -2.57 3.89 -37.38
CA MET A 479 -1.49 4.88 -37.36
C MET A 479 -0.15 4.16 -37.42
N ASN A 480 0.70 4.52 -38.40
CA ASN A 480 2.03 3.93 -38.58
C ASN A 480 2.03 2.38 -38.64
N ASN A 481 1.05 1.79 -39.34
CA ASN A 481 0.82 0.33 -39.42
C ASN A 481 0.58 -0.36 -38.07
N LYS A 482 0.16 0.37 -37.03
CA LYS A 482 -0.29 -0.20 -35.76
C LYS A 482 -1.79 0.05 -35.59
N ARG A 483 -2.49 -1.01 -35.16
CA ARG A 483 -3.88 -0.95 -34.71
C ARG A 483 -3.95 -0.01 -33.51
N GLN A 484 -4.80 1.01 -33.59
CA GLN A 484 -5.10 1.90 -32.49
C GLN A 484 -6.60 1.99 -32.27
N LEU A 485 -7.03 1.84 -31.03
CA LEU A 485 -8.40 2.01 -30.58
C LEU A 485 -8.54 3.38 -29.92
N LYS A 486 -9.48 4.17 -30.42
CA LYS A 486 -9.73 5.56 -29.99
C LYS A 486 -11.15 5.74 -29.48
N PHE A 487 -11.30 6.48 -28.39
CA PHE A 487 -12.59 6.81 -27.83
C PHE A 487 -13.22 7.97 -28.60
N VAL A 488 -14.47 7.81 -28.99
CA VAL A 488 -15.23 8.81 -29.75
C VAL A 488 -16.57 9.05 -29.05
N LYS A 489 -16.94 10.31 -28.87
CA LYS A 489 -18.27 10.70 -28.38
C LYS A 489 -19.31 10.42 -29.48
N ILE A 490 -20.42 9.78 -29.12
CA ILE A 490 -21.54 9.52 -30.01
C ILE A 490 -22.28 10.86 -30.25
N PRO A 491 -22.42 11.34 -31.50
CA PRO A 491 -22.96 12.67 -31.79
C PRO A 491 -24.36 12.93 -31.22
N ASP A 492 -25.24 11.93 -31.25
CA ASP A 492 -26.63 12.03 -30.81
C ASP A 492 -26.88 11.25 -29.50
N ALA A 493 -25.93 11.33 -28.56
CA ALA A 493 -26.08 10.68 -27.25
C ALA A 493 -27.36 11.18 -26.54
N GLY A 494 -28.21 10.27 -26.10
CA GLY A 494 -29.42 10.57 -25.34
C GLY A 494 -29.11 11.18 -23.96
N LYS A 495 -30.15 11.72 -23.30
CA LYS A 495 -30.01 12.45 -22.04
C LYS A 495 -29.31 11.63 -20.94
N LEU A 496 -29.73 10.38 -20.73
CA LEU A 496 -29.10 9.51 -19.72
C LEU A 496 -27.62 9.26 -20.01
N GLN A 497 -27.23 9.09 -21.28
CA GLN A 497 -25.84 8.86 -21.67
C GLN A 497 -24.96 10.07 -21.35
N GLN A 498 -25.46 11.27 -21.64
CA GLN A 498 -24.77 12.53 -21.29
C GLN A 498 -24.66 12.70 -19.77
N ASP A 499 -25.73 12.40 -19.03
CA ASP A 499 -25.74 12.51 -17.56
C ASP A 499 -24.75 11.52 -16.92
N ILE A 500 -24.66 10.29 -17.45
CA ILE A 500 -23.66 9.28 -17.05
C ILE A 500 -22.25 9.81 -17.30
N TYR A 501 -21.94 10.27 -18.51
CA TYR A 501 -20.61 10.80 -18.85
C TYR A 501 -20.21 11.98 -17.96
N ASN A 502 -21.10 12.96 -17.80
CA ASN A 502 -20.82 14.16 -17.02
C ASN A 502 -20.59 13.83 -15.54
N SER A 503 -21.44 12.97 -14.94
CA SER A 503 -21.25 12.52 -13.56
C SER A 503 -19.95 11.72 -13.39
N TRP A 504 -19.63 10.84 -14.34
CA TRP A 504 -18.41 10.03 -14.30
C TRP A 504 -17.15 10.90 -14.38
N ALA A 505 -17.10 11.83 -15.33
CA ALA A 505 -15.98 12.74 -15.57
C ALA A 505 -15.92 13.94 -14.59
N GLY A 506 -16.93 14.10 -13.72
CA GLY A 506 -17.01 15.21 -12.76
C GLY A 506 -17.21 16.58 -13.42
N ASN A 507 -18.07 16.65 -14.44
CA ASN A 507 -18.43 17.88 -15.17
C ASN A 507 -19.70 18.55 -14.64
#